data_AF-A0A0H5QKJ4-F1
#
_entry.id   AF-A0A0H5QKJ4-F1
#
_cell.length_a   1.000
_cell.length_b   1.000
_cell.length_c   1.000
_cell.angle_alpha   90.00
_cell.angle_beta   90.00
_cell.angle_gamma   90.00
#
_symmetry.space_group_name_H-M   'P 1'
#
loop_
_entity.id
_entity.type
_entity.pdbx_description
1 polymer ?
#
loop_
_entity_poly.entity_id
_entity_poly.type
_entity_poly.pdbx_seq_one_letter_code
_entity_poly.pdbx_strand_id
1 'polypeptide(L)'
;MPHTLEMDSPRTQEAMRILGVLPAEISDRPLSSFAEEHLLMDFQVQRMEAYDRKREVLMHEISLTREKLIENSRREAMRKAMQKSGAATDYQERNTAGDIIAREQARLKKLEEAQKLEFQQFLEFEIKMQEIAVANEAKRYRENMIEETRQREKAERAREWERQRKTKEEQRYQDELQELKRQEEVAQKQFVEAQRLKEKDQAEQRRRRAIAVKKEMERRRRQEEREVQLLKMQEEQEQIAHERELTLEQREAERMAVLAKRREEETEQHRLQSEALKQRVLNVKEKERASIEAKKVLFEKRAAKVERRRAKFETARNAEIQKSLEESQNHMKKIHAALKANSEKYEMRKRAFADKELKLQQRQIELHRQREREAQRIKEHERMQRMDRIEAIQRQQRAHDYKCKKVQEQIDAENKITERMKEKAVKIIAERRRLAMDARRQKENLSHKVEAIKMAGQFNPQTLMREFGLKMPEKIEKPLRHAPLHHIKTTVKISEPGYEESDEEISQPTRRRHLARLKHNSSTVAVQSSPKVVLRTSSSANLKIMQHSQSAPKIGPISETGYKRLIECGYAYDVDMSWLRKPVRKAPICDPDELEGFRTQNNRKYKPYI
;
A
#
# COMPACT_ATOMS: atom_id res chain seq x y z
N MET A 1 11.81 43.93 -22.37
CA MET A 1 13.25 43.82 -22.60
C MET A 1 13.93 44.06 -21.26
N PRO A 2 14.65 43.10 -20.66
CA PRO A 2 15.42 43.38 -19.45
C PRO A 2 16.44 44.47 -19.79
N HIS A 3 16.42 45.57 -19.05
CA HIS A 3 17.38 46.65 -19.22
C HIS A 3 18.77 46.12 -18.88
N THR A 4 19.61 45.91 -19.90
CA THR A 4 21.02 45.58 -19.71
C THR A 4 21.68 46.75 -18.99
N LEU A 5 22.09 46.54 -17.74
CA LEU A 5 22.79 47.54 -16.96
C LEU A 5 24.14 47.85 -17.62
N GLU A 6 24.36 49.09 -18.01
CA GLU A 6 25.62 49.54 -18.62
C GLU A 6 26.74 49.53 -17.57
N MET A 7 27.68 48.60 -17.70
CA MET A 7 28.81 48.40 -16.78
C MET A 7 29.82 49.56 -16.83
N ASP A 8 29.91 50.24 -17.98
CA ASP A 8 30.83 51.35 -18.20
C ASP A 8 30.28 52.69 -17.69
N SER A 9 29.03 52.73 -17.23
CA SER A 9 28.44 53.95 -16.68
C SER A 9 29.15 54.34 -15.37
N PRO A 10 29.65 55.57 -15.22
CA PRO A 10 30.36 56.00 -14.00
C PRO A 10 29.54 55.82 -12.71
N ARG A 11 28.22 55.97 -12.80
CA ARG A 11 27.30 55.78 -11.66
C ARG A 11 27.11 54.30 -11.32
N THR A 12 27.18 53.41 -12.30
CA THR A 12 27.19 51.96 -12.05
C THR A 12 28.49 51.56 -11.35
N GLN A 13 29.63 52.09 -11.79
CA GLN A 13 30.92 51.82 -11.14
C GLN A 13 30.98 52.37 -9.71
N GLU A 14 30.40 53.54 -9.46
CA GLU A 14 30.25 54.11 -8.11
C GLU A 14 29.36 53.24 -7.21
N ALA A 15 28.21 52.79 -7.73
CA ALA A 15 27.31 51.86 -7.05
C ALA A 15 28.01 50.54 -6.69
N MET A 16 28.78 49.97 -7.62
CA MET A 16 29.57 48.76 -7.39
C MET A 16 30.65 48.95 -6.32
N ARG A 17 31.33 50.11 -6.31
CA ARG A 17 32.32 50.44 -5.26
C ARG A 17 31.67 50.57 -3.88
N ILE A 18 30.48 51.16 -3.79
CA ILE A 18 29.73 51.28 -2.54
C ILE A 18 29.32 49.90 -2.01
N LEU A 19 28.85 49.01 -2.90
CA LEU A 19 28.45 47.66 -2.54
C LEU A 19 29.63 46.68 -2.36
N GLY A 20 30.83 47.06 -2.78
CA GLY A 20 32.02 46.21 -2.73
C GLY A 20 32.00 45.06 -3.75
N VAL A 21 31.25 45.20 -4.84
CA VAL A 21 31.07 44.16 -5.87
C VAL A 21 32.07 44.34 -7.00
N LEU A 22 32.74 43.27 -7.41
CA LEU A 22 33.70 43.30 -8.51
C LEU A 22 33.00 43.08 -9.87
N PRO A 23 33.47 43.71 -10.97
CA PRO A 23 32.92 43.47 -12.32
C PRO A 23 32.91 41.99 -12.74
N ALA A 24 33.91 41.22 -12.30
CA ALA A 24 34.02 39.80 -12.59
C ALA A 24 32.97 38.91 -11.90
N GLU A 25 32.25 39.41 -10.90
CA GLU A 25 31.18 38.68 -10.19
C GLU A 25 29.82 38.82 -10.87
N ILE A 26 29.68 39.83 -11.74
CA ILE A 26 28.46 40.12 -12.48
C ILE A 26 28.60 39.93 -13.99
N SER A 27 29.79 39.56 -14.47
CA SER A 27 30.02 39.19 -15.87
C SER A 27 29.37 37.83 -16.19
N ASP A 28 28.80 37.68 -17.38
CA ASP A 28 28.31 36.38 -17.84
C ASP A 28 29.45 35.38 -18.01
N ARG A 29 29.28 34.16 -17.48
CA ARG A 29 30.29 33.11 -17.52
C ARG A 29 29.74 31.89 -18.26
N PRO A 30 30.43 31.36 -19.29
CA PRO A 30 29.97 30.18 -19.97
C PRO A 30 30.06 28.95 -19.06
N LEU A 31 29.21 27.95 -19.31
CA LEU A 31 29.16 26.69 -18.54
C LEU A 31 30.56 26.06 -18.40
N SER A 32 31.40 26.13 -19.44
CA SER A 32 32.77 25.61 -19.46
C SER A 32 33.68 26.18 -18.36
N SER A 33 33.42 27.40 -17.88
CA SER A 33 34.20 28.02 -16.80
C SER A 33 33.98 27.37 -15.43
N PHE A 34 32.91 26.58 -15.28
CA PHE A 34 32.58 25.84 -14.06
C PHE A 34 33.03 24.37 -14.11
N ALA A 35 33.69 23.95 -15.20
CA ALA A 35 34.19 22.59 -15.36
C ALA A 35 35.37 22.32 -14.41
N GLU A 36 35.38 21.15 -13.79
CA GLU A 36 36.45 20.67 -12.90
C GLU A 36 36.70 19.19 -13.22
N GLU A 37 37.96 18.71 -13.18
CA GLU A 37 38.40 17.44 -13.82
C GLU A 37 37.63 16.17 -13.38
N HIS A 38 36.86 16.22 -12.28
CA HIS A 38 36.07 15.12 -11.77
C HIS A 38 34.62 15.49 -11.39
N LEU A 39 34.11 16.61 -11.88
CA LEU A 39 32.76 17.06 -11.58
C LEU A 39 31.77 16.57 -12.65
N LEU A 40 30.66 15.97 -12.23
CA LEU A 40 29.59 15.58 -13.16
C LEU A 40 28.94 16.84 -13.77
N MET A 41 28.49 16.71 -15.02
CA MET A 41 27.83 17.79 -15.78
C MET A 41 26.65 18.40 -15.01
N ASP A 42 25.86 17.59 -14.31
CA ASP A 42 24.71 18.06 -13.52
C ASP A 42 25.13 19.01 -12.38
N PHE A 43 26.26 18.74 -11.73
CA PHE A 43 26.79 19.62 -10.69
C PHE A 43 27.39 20.90 -11.28
N GLN A 44 27.94 20.84 -12.48
CA GLN A 44 28.41 22.01 -13.23
C GLN A 44 27.25 22.95 -13.60
N VAL A 45 26.13 22.39 -14.06
CA VAL A 45 24.89 23.14 -14.33
C VAL A 45 24.35 23.77 -13.03
N GLN A 46 24.31 23.02 -11.93
CA GLN A 46 23.88 23.57 -10.64
C GLN A 46 24.77 24.70 -10.13
N ARG A 47 26.10 24.63 -10.35
CA ARG A 47 27.03 25.71 -10.02
C ARG A 47 26.78 26.96 -10.87
N MET A 48 26.53 26.78 -12.17
CA MET A 48 26.17 27.87 -13.07
C MET A 48 24.86 28.52 -12.66
N GLU A 49 23.80 27.74 -12.40
CA GLU A 49 22.50 28.27 -11.94
C GLU A 49 22.62 29.03 -10.60
N ALA A 50 23.45 28.54 -9.68
CA ALA A 50 23.70 29.22 -8.41
C ALA A 50 24.46 30.55 -8.62
N TYR A 51 25.41 30.57 -9.55
CA TYR A 51 26.11 31.79 -9.97
C TYR A 51 25.14 32.80 -10.59
N ASP A 52 24.29 32.37 -11.52
CA ASP A 52 23.33 33.24 -12.21
C ASP A 52 22.34 33.87 -11.24
N ARG A 53 21.80 33.09 -10.28
CA ARG A 53 20.94 33.64 -9.22
C ARG A 53 21.66 34.66 -8.34
N LYS A 54 22.91 34.38 -7.95
CA LYS A 54 23.72 35.33 -7.17
C LYS A 54 23.99 36.61 -7.96
N ARG A 55 24.31 36.47 -9.25
CA ARG A 55 24.55 37.56 -10.18
C ARG A 55 23.30 38.43 -10.36
N GLU A 56 22.12 37.84 -10.56
CA GLU A 56 20.86 38.59 -10.69
C GLU A 56 20.56 39.45 -9.45
N VAL A 57 20.78 38.90 -8.25
CA VAL A 57 20.61 39.64 -6.99
C VAL A 57 21.58 40.82 -6.93
N LEU A 58 22.88 40.59 -7.21
CA LEU A 58 23.87 41.67 -7.21
C LEU A 58 23.56 42.74 -8.26
N MET A 59 23.12 42.35 -9.45
CA MET A 59 22.73 43.28 -10.51
C MET A 59 21.52 44.14 -10.12
N HIS A 60 20.56 43.57 -9.38
CA HIS A 60 19.43 44.31 -8.85
C HIS A 60 19.86 45.32 -7.78
N GLU A 61 20.72 44.90 -6.84
CA GLU A 61 21.25 45.78 -5.79
C GLU A 61 22.09 46.94 -6.37
N ILE A 62 22.92 46.67 -7.38
CA ILE A 62 23.68 47.70 -8.10
C ILE A 62 22.73 48.68 -8.81
N SER A 63 21.64 48.18 -9.38
CA SER A 63 20.63 49.03 -10.04
C SER A 63 19.94 49.97 -9.04
N LEU A 64 19.51 49.45 -7.88
CA LEU A 64 18.88 50.25 -6.83
C LEU A 64 19.83 51.30 -6.24
N THR A 65 21.10 50.94 -6.03
CA THR A 65 22.10 51.89 -5.51
C THR A 65 22.46 52.96 -6.55
N ARG A 66 22.56 52.59 -7.83
CA ARG A 66 22.72 53.54 -8.94
C ARG A 66 21.56 54.53 -9.01
N GLU A 67 20.32 54.08 -8.88
CA GLU A 67 19.14 54.96 -8.87
C GLU A 67 19.18 55.94 -7.70
N LYS A 68 19.55 55.48 -6.49
CA LYS A 68 19.74 56.35 -5.32
C LYS A 68 20.81 57.42 -5.55
N LEU A 69 21.94 57.08 -6.18
CA LEU A 69 22.99 58.04 -6.52
C LEU A 69 22.49 59.11 -7.50
N ILE A 70 21.72 58.70 -8.51
CA ILE A 70 21.10 59.62 -9.48
C ILE A 70 20.10 60.55 -8.78
N GLU A 71 19.27 60.01 -7.89
CA GLU A 71 18.28 60.79 -7.15
C GLU A 71 18.94 61.77 -6.18
N ASN A 72 19.98 61.35 -5.46
CA ASN A 72 20.75 62.23 -4.59
C ASN A 72 21.42 63.37 -5.37
N SER A 73 22.01 63.07 -6.54
CA SER A 73 22.57 64.10 -7.41
C SER A 73 21.50 65.10 -7.89
N ARG A 74 20.27 64.65 -8.14
CA ARG A 74 19.14 65.50 -8.52
C ARG A 74 18.66 66.37 -7.35
N ARG A 75 18.58 65.81 -6.14
CA ARG A 75 18.23 66.52 -4.91
C ARG A 75 19.27 67.58 -4.56
N GLU A 76 20.56 67.29 -4.68
CA GLU A 76 21.63 68.26 -4.46
C GLU A 76 21.62 69.39 -5.48
N ALA A 77 21.39 69.10 -6.76
CA ALA A 77 21.22 70.13 -7.79
C ALA A 77 20.04 71.06 -7.47
N MET A 78 18.92 70.50 -6.99
CA MET A 78 17.76 71.28 -6.55
C MET A 78 18.06 72.11 -5.29
N ARG A 79 18.82 71.57 -4.33
CA ARG A 79 19.23 72.29 -3.11
C ARG A 79 20.17 73.45 -3.42
N LYS A 80 21.14 73.24 -4.33
CA LYS A 80 22.03 74.32 -4.82
C LYS A 80 21.26 75.40 -5.58
N ALA A 81 20.22 75.03 -6.33
CA ALA A 81 19.35 76.01 -6.99
C ALA A 81 18.53 76.84 -5.97
N MET A 82 18.04 76.23 -4.88
CA MET A 82 17.30 76.96 -3.82
C MET A 82 18.22 77.83 -2.94
N GLN A 83 19.47 77.43 -2.69
CA GLN A 83 20.42 78.28 -1.93
C GLN A 83 20.85 79.54 -2.68
N LYS A 84 20.73 79.58 -4.01
CA LYS A 84 21.05 80.76 -4.82
C LYS A 84 19.97 81.84 -4.77
N SER A 85 18.76 81.53 -4.28
CA SER A 85 17.66 82.48 -4.07
C SER A 85 17.52 82.80 -2.58
N GLY A 86 18.33 83.74 -2.07
CA GLY A 86 18.26 84.20 -0.68
C GLY A 86 16.90 84.84 -0.38
N ALA A 87 16.12 84.23 0.53
CA ALA A 87 14.82 84.71 0.96
C ALA A 87 14.85 84.96 2.47
N ALA A 88 14.98 86.22 2.86
CA ALA A 88 14.80 86.67 4.23
C ALA A 88 13.93 87.93 4.23
N THR A 89 13.00 87.96 5.18
CA THR A 89 12.23 89.12 5.68
C THR A 89 11.23 89.76 4.71
N ASP A 90 9.96 89.36 4.79
CA ASP A 90 8.81 90.18 4.41
C ASP A 90 7.52 89.69 5.10
N TYR A 91 7.50 89.77 6.43
CA TYR A 91 6.38 89.30 7.24
C TYR A 91 5.39 90.42 7.64
N GLN A 92 5.62 91.68 7.28
CA GLN A 92 4.92 92.80 7.93
C GLN A 92 3.89 93.60 7.10
N GLU A 93 3.77 93.43 5.77
CA GLU A 93 2.88 94.28 4.97
C GLU A 93 1.61 93.60 4.41
N ARG A 94 1.15 92.48 4.99
CA ARG A 94 0.03 91.67 4.44
C ARG A 94 -1.34 91.82 5.12
N ASN A 95 -1.64 92.95 5.77
CA ASN A 95 -2.90 93.17 6.50
C ASN A 95 -3.73 94.34 5.95
N THR A 96 -4.27 94.21 4.73
CA THR A 96 -5.41 95.04 4.28
C THR A 96 -6.67 94.17 4.17
N ALA A 97 -7.79 94.64 4.74
CA ALA A 97 -8.98 93.83 5.00
C ALA A 97 -9.67 93.25 3.75
N GLY A 98 -9.55 93.91 2.59
CA GLY A 98 -10.10 93.41 1.32
C GLY A 98 -9.36 92.19 0.76
N ASP A 99 -8.04 92.14 0.97
CA ASP A 99 -7.17 91.03 0.54
C ASP A 99 -7.33 89.79 1.41
N ILE A 100 -7.72 89.97 2.67
CA ILE A 100 -8.03 88.89 3.61
C ILE A 100 -9.31 88.18 3.18
N ILE A 101 -10.37 88.91 2.78
CA ILE A 101 -11.64 88.31 2.33
C ILE A 101 -11.46 87.55 1.02
N ALA A 102 -10.73 88.11 0.05
CA ALA A 102 -10.46 87.43 -1.22
C ALA A 102 -9.60 86.17 -1.04
N ARG A 103 -8.60 86.20 -0.13
CA ARG A 103 -7.83 85.01 0.24
C ARG A 103 -8.65 83.98 0.97
N GLU A 104 -9.57 84.40 1.84
CA GLU A 104 -10.45 83.49 2.57
C GLU A 104 -11.47 82.82 1.63
N GLN A 105 -12.05 83.56 0.68
CA GLN A 105 -12.91 82.98 -0.36
C GLN A 105 -12.13 82.02 -1.29
N ALA A 106 -10.90 82.35 -1.65
CA ALA A 106 -10.03 81.46 -2.43
C ALA A 106 -9.62 80.21 -1.63
N ARG A 107 -9.43 80.34 -0.32
CA ARG A 107 -9.14 79.24 0.60
C ARG A 107 -10.35 78.32 0.75
N LEU A 108 -11.55 78.89 0.89
CA LEU A 108 -12.80 78.13 0.95
C LEU A 108 -13.06 77.40 -0.37
N LYS A 109 -12.85 78.03 -1.52
CA LYS A 109 -12.95 77.36 -2.83
C LYS A 109 -11.95 76.22 -2.99
N LYS A 110 -10.69 76.41 -2.58
CA LYS A 110 -9.70 75.32 -2.58
C LYS A 110 -10.05 74.19 -1.64
N LEU A 111 -10.67 74.50 -0.50
CA LEU A 111 -11.12 73.49 0.45
C LEU A 111 -12.33 72.72 -0.09
N GLU A 112 -13.24 73.41 -0.77
CA GLU A 112 -14.37 72.80 -1.48
C GLU A 112 -13.89 71.92 -2.66
N GLU A 113 -12.90 72.38 -3.43
CA GLU A 113 -12.26 71.61 -4.50
C GLU A 113 -11.51 70.39 -3.94
N ALA A 114 -10.79 70.53 -2.83
CA ALA A 114 -10.12 69.42 -2.15
C ALA A 114 -11.14 68.39 -1.63
N GLN A 115 -12.23 68.84 -1.02
CA GLN A 115 -13.33 67.96 -0.58
C GLN A 115 -13.99 67.25 -1.76
N LYS A 116 -14.21 67.93 -2.89
CA LYS A 116 -14.73 67.30 -4.11
C LYS A 116 -13.78 66.23 -4.65
N LEU A 117 -12.47 66.49 -4.59
CA LEU A 117 -11.44 65.57 -5.07
C LEU A 117 -11.28 64.36 -4.14
N GLU A 118 -11.35 64.54 -2.82
CA GLU A 118 -11.41 63.45 -1.84
C GLU A 118 -12.68 62.62 -2.02
N PHE A 119 -13.83 63.26 -2.23
CA PHE A 119 -15.09 62.57 -2.49
C PHE A 119 -15.05 61.79 -3.81
N GLN A 120 -14.39 62.34 -4.83
CA GLN A 120 -14.18 61.66 -6.11
C GLN A 120 -13.22 60.47 -5.97
N GLN A 121 -12.14 60.60 -5.20
CA GLN A 121 -11.23 59.49 -4.89
C GLN A 121 -11.95 58.37 -4.11
N PHE A 122 -12.83 58.73 -3.17
CA PHE A 122 -13.64 57.78 -2.43
C PHE A 122 -14.61 57.03 -3.34
N LEU A 123 -15.30 57.74 -4.24
CA LEU A 123 -16.17 57.14 -5.26
C LEU A 123 -15.41 56.20 -6.21
N GLU A 124 -14.24 56.62 -6.69
CA GLU A 124 -13.38 55.77 -7.54
C GLU A 124 -12.90 54.52 -6.81
N PHE A 125 -12.60 54.63 -5.52
CA PHE A 125 -12.24 53.49 -4.68
C PHE A 125 -13.42 52.52 -4.50
N GLU A 126 -14.61 53.03 -4.21
CA GLU A 126 -15.82 52.23 -4.04
C GLU A 126 -16.19 51.49 -5.35
N ILE A 127 -16.11 52.18 -6.49
CA ILE A 127 -16.32 51.59 -7.82
C ILE A 127 -15.31 50.48 -8.09
N LYS A 128 -14.00 50.71 -7.83
CA LYS A 128 -12.97 49.67 -7.99
C LYS A 128 -13.21 48.47 -7.07
N MET A 129 -13.65 48.70 -5.83
CA MET A 129 -13.96 47.62 -4.90
C MET A 129 -15.14 46.78 -5.37
N GLN A 130 -16.17 47.42 -5.93
CA GLN A 130 -17.31 46.74 -6.53
C GLN A 130 -16.90 45.96 -7.79
N GLU A 131 -16.07 46.53 -8.67
CA GLU A 131 -15.53 45.83 -9.84
C GLU A 131 -14.71 44.59 -9.45
N ILE A 132 -13.88 44.70 -8.40
CA ILE A 132 -13.12 43.56 -7.85
C ILE A 132 -14.07 42.50 -7.28
N ALA A 133 -15.12 42.90 -6.55
CA ALA A 133 -16.10 41.98 -6.01
C ALA A 133 -16.84 41.21 -7.13
N VAL A 134 -17.34 41.93 -8.14
CA VAL A 134 -18.02 41.34 -9.31
C VAL A 134 -17.07 40.43 -10.10
N ALA A 135 -15.80 40.82 -10.29
CA ALA A 135 -14.80 40.00 -10.97
C ALA A 135 -14.48 38.70 -10.19
N ASN A 136 -14.45 38.77 -8.85
CA ASN A 136 -14.23 37.61 -7.99
C ASN A 136 -15.45 36.68 -7.98
N GLU A 137 -16.67 37.22 -7.96
CA GLU A 137 -17.90 36.44 -8.09
C GLU A 137 -17.98 35.75 -9.46
N ALA A 138 -17.63 36.44 -10.55
CA ALA A 138 -17.58 35.86 -11.88
C ALA A 138 -16.51 34.75 -12.00
N LYS A 139 -15.34 34.91 -11.37
CA LYS A 139 -14.33 33.85 -11.29
C LYS A 139 -14.83 32.63 -10.52
N ARG A 140 -15.43 32.83 -9.35
CA ARG A 140 -16.03 31.74 -8.55
C ARG A 140 -17.13 31.01 -9.33
N TYR A 141 -17.97 31.74 -10.06
CA TYR A 141 -19.00 31.13 -10.88
C TYR A 141 -18.40 30.25 -12.00
N ARG A 142 -17.34 30.73 -12.69
CA ARG A 142 -16.64 29.93 -13.70
C ARG A 142 -15.95 28.70 -13.11
N GLU A 143 -15.29 28.85 -11.96
CA GLU A 143 -14.66 27.73 -11.24
C GLU A 143 -15.70 26.67 -10.83
N ASN A 144 -16.84 27.10 -10.27
CA ASN A 144 -17.94 26.20 -9.91
C ASN A 144 -18.49 25.47 -11.15
N MET A 145 -18.66 26.16 -12.28
CA MET A 145 -19.10 25.53 -13.54
C MET A 145 -18.10 24.48 -14.04
N ILE A 146 -16.80 24.74 -13.93
CA ILE A 146 -15.74 23.78 -14.29
C ILE A 146 -15.69 22.61 -13.31
N GLU A 147 -15.92 22.84 -12.02
CA GLU A 147 -16.00 21.77 -11.03
C GLU A 147 -17.22 20.89 -11.24
N GLU A 148 -18.38 21.47 -11.54
CA GLU A 148 -19.58 20.70 -11.87
C GLU A 148 -19.40 19.83 -13.11
N THR A 149 -18.80 20.35 -14.18
CA THR A 149 -18.52 19.53 -15.37
C THR A 149 -17.52 18.42 -15.07
N ARG A 150 -16.47 18.71 -14.28
CA ARG A 150 -15.50 17.71 -13.82
C ARG A 150 -16.13 16.64 -12.93
N GLN A 151 -17.10 17.01 -12.10
CA GLN A 151 -17.87 16.06 -11.28
C GLN A 151 -18.78 15.19 -12.15
N ARG A 152 -19.45 15.77 -13.14
CA ARG A 152 -20.28 15.03 -14.12
C ARG A 152 -19.44 14.02 -14.91
N GLU A 153 -18.29 14.45 -15.45
CA GLU A 153 -17.36 13.53 -16.15
C GLU A 153 -16.85 12.40 -15.25
N LYS A 154 -16.53 12.69 -13.98
CA LYS A 154 -16.12 11.66 -13.02
C LYS A 154 -17.25 10.67 -12.75
N ALA A 155 -18.49 11.15 -12.61
CA ALA A 155 -19.66 10.30 -12.42
C ALA A 155 -19.96 9.44 -13.66
N GLU A 156 -19.77 9.99 -14.87
CA GLU A 156 -19.93 9.25 -16.12
C GLU A 156 -18.87 8.18 -16.29
N ARG A 157 -17.58 8.49 -16.06
CA ARG A 157 -16.51 7.48 -16.08
C ARG A 157 -16.73 6.38 -15.04
N ALA A 158 -17.25 6.72 -13.86
CA ALA A 158 -17.61 5.72 -12.85
C ALA A 158 -18.75 4.80 -13.33
N ARG A 159 -19.80 5.36 -13.95
CA ARG A 159 -20.90 4.59 -14.54
C ARG A 159 -20.42 3.70 -15.70
N GLU A 160 -19.55 4.20 -16.55
CA GLU A 160 -18.96 3.42 -17.65
C GLU A 160 -18.09 2.28 -17.15
N TRP A 161 -17.27 2.52 -16.13
CA TRP A 161 -16.46 1.47 -15.49
C TRP A 161 -17.34 0.39 -14.87
N GLU A 162 -18.44 0.76 -14.23
CA GLU A 162 -19.40 -0.17 -13.65
C GLU A 162 -20.14 -0.99 -14.74
N ARG A 163 -20.50 -0.37 -15.87
CA ARG A 163 -21.04 -1.09 -17.04
C ARG A 163 -20.02 -2.09 -17.60
N GLN A 164 -18.76 -1.68 -17.79
CA GLN A 164 -17.70 -2.57 -18.27
C GLN A 164 -17.41 -3.73 -17.30
N ARG A 165 -17.54 -3.47 -16.00
CA ARG A 165 -17.41 -4.51 -14.98
C ARG A 165 -18.55 -5.51 -15.07
N LYS A 166 -19.81 -5.04 -15.17
CA LYS A 166 -20.99 -5.90 -15.34
C LYS A 166 -20.91 -6.75 -16.60
N THR A 167 -20.52 -6.18 -17.74
CA THR A 167 -20.37 -6.96 -18.99
C THR A 167 -19.26 -8.00 -18.89
N LYS A 168 -18.15 -7.71 -18.21
CA LYS A 168 -17.08 -8.70 -17.94
C LYS A 168 -17.54 -9.80 -16.98
N GLU A 169 -18.32 -9.46 -15.95
CA GLU A 169 -18.88 -10.44 -15.02
C GLU A 169 -19.93 -11.33 -15.72
N GLU A 170 -20.78 -10.77 -16.59
CA GLU A 170 -21.71 -11.53 -17.44
C GLU A 170 -20.99 -12.44 -18.44
N GLN A 171 -19.91 -11.96 -19.07
CA GLN A 171 -19.09 -12.79 -19.97
C GLN A 171 -18.44 -13.95 -19.23
N ARG A 172 -17.84 -13.71 -18.05
CA ARG A 172 -17.29 -14.77 -17.21
C ARG A 172 -18.35 -15.79 -16.80
N TYR A 173 -19.53 -15.32 -16.44
CA TYR A 173 -20.64 -16.20 -16.10
C TYR A 173 -21.07 -17.07 -17.29
N GLN A 174 -21.11 -16.52 -18.52
CA GLN A 174 -21.39 -17.32 -19.72
C GLN A 174 -20.27 -18.32 -20.04
N ASP A 175 -19.01 -17.94 -19.87
CA ASP A 175 -17.86 -18.83 -20.07
C ASP A 175 -17.88 -20.00 -19.06
N GLU A 176 -18.16 -19.71 -17.78
CA GLU A 176 -18.33 -20.73 -16.73
C GLU A 176 -19.47 -21.71 -17.05
N LEU A 177 -20.59 -21.20 -17.59
CA LEU A 177 -21.74 -22.01 -18.00
C LEU A 177 -21.40 -22.91 -19.21
N GLN A 178 -20.59 -22.42 -20.14
CA GLN A 178 -20.10 -23.23 -21.27
C GLN A 178 -19.07 -24.28 -20.82
N GLU A 179 -18.21 -23.94 -19.86
CA GLU A 179 -17.22 -24.85 -19.33
C GLU A 179 -17.87 -25.99 -18.53
N LEU A 180 -18.93 -25.69 -17.75
CA LEU A 180 -19.77 -26.70 -17.10
C LEU A 180 -20.42 -27.66 -18.11
N LYS A 181 -21.01 -27.13 -19.20
CA LYS A 181 -21.56 -27.97 -20.27
C LYS A 181 -20.51 -28.87 -20.93
N ARG A 182 -19.31 -28.35 -21.18
CA ARG A 182 -18.20 -29.17 -21.71
C ARG A 182 -17.77 -30.26 -20.74
N GLN A 183 -17.75 -29.97 -19.45
CA GLN A 183 -17.44 -30.98 -18.42
C GLN A 183 -18.52 -32.07 -18.35
N GLU A 184 -19.80 -31.70 -18.45
CA GLU A 184 -20.91 -32.66 -18.51
C GLU A 184 -20.82 -33.55 -19.76
N GLU A 185 -20.52 -32.99 -20.93
CA GLU A 185 -20.33 -33.77 -22.17
C GLU A 185 -19.15 -34.74 -22.07
N VAL A 186 -18.03 -34.30 -21.50
CA VAL A 186 -16.85 -35.16 -21.27
C VAL A 186 -17.19 -36.26 -20.26
N ALA A 187 -17.90 -35.95 -19.18
CA ALA A 187 -18.33 -36.92 -18.19
C ALA A 187 -19.33 -37.95 -18.78
N GLN A 188 -20.26 -37.52 -19.63
CA GLN A 188 -21.18 -38.42 -20.34
C GLN A 188 -20.44 -39.34 -21.32
N LYS A 189 -19.47 -38.82 -22.08
CA LYS A 189 -18.62 -39.64 -22.97
C LYS A 189 -17.83 -40.69 -22.18
N GLN A 190 -17.21 -40.30 -21.06
CA GLN A 190 -16.49 -41.22 -20.18
C GLN A 190 -17.40 -42.28 -19.56
N PHE A 191 -18.64 -41.92 -19.19
CA PHE A 191 -19.62 -42.86 -18.67
C PHE A 191 -20.06 -43.91 -19.71
N VAL A 192 -20.30 -43.47 -20.96
CA VAL A 192 -20.66 -44.37 -22.08
C VAL A 192 -19.49 -45.30 -22.44
N GLU A 193 -18.26 -44.78 -22.47
CA GLU A 193 -17.06 -45.59 -22.69
C GLU A 193 -16.84 -46.61 -21.58
N ALA A 194 -17.03 -46.22 -20.31
CA ALA A 194 -16.95 -47.12 -19.17
C ALA A 194 -18.03 -48.23 -19.20
N GLN A 195 -19.26 -47.91 -19.63
CA GLN A 195 -20.29 -48.93 -19.86
C GLN A 195 -19.89 -49.91 -20.97
N ARG A 196 -19.39 -49.41 -22.10
CA ARG A 196 -18.91 -50.25 -23.21
C ARG A 196 -17.75 -51.16 -22.80
N LEU A 197 -16.82 -50.67 -21.98
CA LEU A 197 -15.72 -51.48 -21.45
C LEU A 197 -16.26 -52.59 -20.53
N LYS A 198 -17.19 -52.24 -19.63
CA LYS A 198 -17.82 -53.19 -18.72
C LYS A 198 -18.60 -54.29 -19.45
N GLU A 199 -19.30 -53.95 -20.53
CA GLU A 199 -19.99 -54.92 -21.38
C GLU A 199 -19.01 -55.85 -22.12
N LYS A 200 -17.90 -55.31 -22.65
CA LYS A 200 -16.84 -56.12 -23.28
C LYS A 200 -16.21 -57.10 -22.29
N ASP A 201 -15.91 -56.66 -21.07
CA ASP A 201 -15.35 -57.51 -20.02
C ASP A 201 -16.34 -58.60 -19.58
N GLN A 202 -17.63 -58.26 -19.45
CA GLN A 202 -18.68 -59.25 -19.15
C GLN A 202 -18.85 -60.27 -20.28
N ALA A 203 -18.78 -59.84 -21.54
CA ALA A 203 -18.84 -60.73 -22.69
C ALA A 203 -17.61 -61.65 -22.75
N GLU A 204 -16.42 -61.15 -22.44
CA GLU A 204 -15.20 -61.95 -22.39
C GLU A 204 -15.23 -62.96 -21.24
N GLN A 205 -15.70 -62.55 -20.05
CA GLN A 205 -15.91 -63.47 -18.92
C GLN A 205 -16.94 -64.56 -19.25
N ARG A 206 -18.04 -64.22 -19.94
CA ARG A 206 -19.01 -65.22 -20.42
C ARG A 206 -18.37 -66.20 -21.42
N ARG A 207 -17.52 -65.72 -22.34
CA ARG A 207 -16.75 -66.59 -23.26
C ARG A 207 -15.79 -67.52 -22.51
N ARG A 208 -15.04 -67.01 -21.52
CA ARG A 208 -14.13 -67.83 -20.69
C ARG A 208 -14.89 -68.89 -19.89
N ARG A 209 -16.05 -68.54 -19.31
CA ARG A 209 -16.94 -69.50 -18.62
C ARG A 209 -17.49 -70.56 -19.57
N ALA A 210 -17.95 -70.18 -20.78
CA ALA A 210 -18.43 -71.12 -21.78
C ALA A 210 -17.34 -72.12 -22.24
N ILE A 211 -16.10 -71.65 -22.40
CA ILE A 211 -14.95 -72.51 -22.73
C ILE A 211 -14.63 -73.48 -21.58
N ALA A 212 -14.71 -73.02 -20.32
CA ALA A 212 -14.50 -73.87 -19.14
C ALA A 212 -15.56 -74.98 -19.03
N VAL A 213 -16.84 -74.65 -19.23
CA VAL A 213 -17.95 -75.62 -19.22
C VAL A 213 -17.80 -76.66 -20.33
N LYS A 214 -17.40 -76.26 -21.54
CA LYS A 214 -17.13 -77.22 -22.63
C LYS A 214 -16.01 -78.20 -22.28
N LYS A 215 -14.93 -77.74 -21.64
CA LYS A 215 -13.83 -78.61 -21.19
C LYS A 215 -14.24 -79.54 -20.04
N GLU A 216 -15.16 -79.11 -19.19
CA GLU A 216 -15.71 -79.94 -18.11
C GLU A 216 -16.62 -81.05 -18.65
N MET A 217 -17.50 -80.72 -19.60
CA MET A 217 -18.35 -81.71 -20.30
C MET A 217 -17.52 -82.74 -21.08
N GLU A 218 -16.41 -82.33 -21.70
CA GLU A 218 -15.50 -83.24 -22.38
C GLU A 218 -14.78 -84.19 -21.41
N ARG A 219 -14.43 -83.71 -20.20
CA ARG A 219 -13.85 -84.56 -19.15
C ARG A 219 -14.86 -85.58 -18.62
N ARG A 220 -16.12 -85.19 -18.41
CA ARG A 220 -17.19 -86.10 -17.99
C ARG A 220 -17.46 -87.17 -19.03
N ARG A 221 -17.56 -86.79 -20.31
CA ARG A 221 -17.76 -87.76 -21.40
C ARG A 221 -16.64 -88.82 -21.47
N ARG A 222 -15.38 -88.41 -21.26
CA ARG A 222 -14.25 -89.35 -21.19
C ARG A 222 -14.25 -90.23 -19.93
N GLN A 223 -14.90 -89.81 -18.85
CA GLN A 223 -15.09 -90.63 -17.65
C GLN A 223 -16.21 -91.65 -17.87
N GLU A 224 -17.35 -91.22 -18.42
CA GLU A 224 -18.48 -92.08 -18.78
C GLU A 224 -18.04 -93.16 -19.81
N GLU A 225 -17.24 -92.80 -20.81
CA GLU A 225 -16.67 -93.77 -21.78
C GLU A 225 -15.77 -94.82 -21.11
N ARG A 226 -15.06 -94.48 -20.03
CA ARG A 226 -14.23 -95.43 -19.25
C ARG A 226 -15.07 -96.31 -18.34
N GLU A 227 -16.13 -95.77 -17.74
CA GLU A 227 -17.07 -96.51 -16.91
C GLU A 227 -17.82 -97.56 -17.73
N VAL A 228 -18.24 -97.21 -18.95
CA VAL A 228 -18.86 -98.15 -19.90
C VAL A 228 -17.88 -99.27 -20.32
N GLN A 229 -16.59 -98.96 -20.50
CA GLN A 229 -15.58 -99.99 -20.80
C GLN A 229 -15.31 -100.93 -19.61
N LEU A 230 -15.35 -100.40 -18.38
CA LEU A 230 -15.23 -101.19 -17.15
C LEU A 230 -16.43 -102.13 -16.96
N LEU A 231 -17.65 -101.63 -17.20
CA LEU A 231 -18.87 -102.43 -17.11
C LEU A 231 -18.88 -103.59 -18.11
N LYS A 232 -18.48 -103.35 -19.37
CA LYS A 232 -18.35 -104.43 -20.37
C LYS A 232 -17.35 -105.49 -19.95
N MET A 233 -16.21 -105.09 -19.40
CA MET A 233 -15.18 -106.02 -18.93
C MET A 233 -15.66 -106.84 -17.72
N GLN A 234 -16.53 -106.26 -16.89
CA GLN A 234 -17.14 -106.94 -15.76
C GLN A 234 -18.21 -107.95 -16.21
N GLU A 235 -19.07 -107.58 -17.17
CA GLU A 235 -20.07 -108.47 -17.78
C GLU A 235 -19.39 -109.67 -18.47
N GLU A 236 -18.27 -109.46 -19.16
CA GLU A 236 -17.47 -110.54 -19.76
C GLU A 236 -16.91 -111.51 -18.69
N GLN A 237 -16.48 -111.01 -17.54
CA GLN A 237 -16.00 -111.85 -16.44
C GLN A 237 -17.12 -112.63 -15.75
N GLU A 238 -18.30 -112.02 -15.61
CA GLU A 238 -19.49 -112.65 -15.03
C GLU A 238 -20.03 -113.76 -15.96
N GLN A 239 -20.01 -113.56 -17.28
CA GLN A 239 -20.37 -114.60 -18.26
C GLN A 239 -19.39 -115.79 -18.21
N ILE A 240 -18.09 -115.54 -18.12
CA ILE A 240 -17.08 -116.59 -17.95
C ILE A 240 -17.27 -117.35 -16.63
N ALA A 241 -17.68 -116.66 -15.56
CA ALA A 241 -17.97 -117.30 -14.27
C ALA A 241 -19.23 -118.18 -14.33
N HIS A 242 -20.29 -117.70 -14.96
CA HIS A 242 -21.55 -118.42 -15.14
C HIS A 242 -21.40 -119.67 -16.03
N GLU A 243 -20.61 -119.58 -17.11
CA GLU A 243 -20.29 -120.75 -17.94
C GLU A 243 -19.53 -121.82 -17.15
N ARG A 244 -18.58 -121.41 -16.27
CA ARG A 244 -17.87 -122.34 -15.39
C ARG A 244 -18.79 -122.99 -14.37
N GLU A 245 -19.73 -122.24 -13.80
CA GLU A 245 -20.73 -122.76 -12.86
C GLU A 245 -21.60 -123.84 -13.52
N LEU A 246 -22.11 -123.58 -14.74
CA LEU A 246 -22.90 -124.54 -15.49
C LEU A 246 -22.14 -125.83 -15.83
N THR A 247 -20.84 -125.74 -16.12
CA THR A 247 -20.00 -126.93 -16.35
C THR A 247 -19.75 -127.75 -15.08
N LEU A 248 -19.78 -127.11 -13.90
CA LEU A 248 -19.66 -127.78 -12.62
C LEU A 248 -20.98 -128.45 -12.23
N GLU A 249 -22.12 -127.79 -12.45
CA GLU A 249 -23.46 -128.35 -12.19
C GLU A 249 -23.73 -129.60 -13.02
N GLN A 250 -23.32 -129.65 -14.29
CA GLN A 250 -23.44 -130.85 -15.13
C GLN A 250 -22.63 -132.04 -14.57
N ARG A 251 -21.43 -131.78 -14.03
CA ARG A 251 -20.59 -132.80 -13.38
C ARG A 251 -21.13 -133.23 -12.01
N GLU A 252 -21.83 -132.34 -11.30
CA GLU A 252 -22.46 -132.65 -10.02
C GLU A 252 -23.76 -133.46 -10.21
N ALA A 253 -24.55 -133.19 -11.25
CA ALA A 253 -25.75 -133.95 -11.59
C ALA A 253 -25.42 -135.42 -11.94
N GLU A 254 -24.35 -135.66 -12.70
CA GLU A 254 -23.87 -137.02 -13.01
C GLU A 254 -23.38 -137.77 -11.76
N ARG A 255 -22.72 -137.07 -10.83
CA ARG A 255 -22.32 -137.62 -9.52
C ARG A 255 -23.53 -137.96 -8.63
N MET A 256 -24.57 -137.11 -8.65
CA MET A 256 -25.77 -137.30 -7.83
C MET A 256 -26.63 -138.48 -8.29
N ALA A 257 -26.68 -138.77 -9.60
CA ALA A 257 -27.37 -139.95 -10.12
C ALA A 257 -26.73 -141.27 -9.68
N VAL A 258 -25.40 -141.31 -9.55
CA VAL A 258 -24.64 -142.48 -9.07
C VAL A 258 -24.78 -142.66 -7.54
N LEU A 259 -24.89 -141.57 -6.79
CA LEU A 259 -25.08 -141.61 -5.33
C LEU A 259 -26.51 -141.93 -4.90
N ALA A 260 -27.52 -141.60 -5.71
CA ALA A 260 -28.92 -141.93 -5.41
C ALA A 260 -29.18 -143.44 -5.36
N LYS A 261 -28.59 -144.22 -6.28
CA LYS A 261 -28.65 -145.69 -6.28
C LYS A 261 -27.96 -146.34 -5.08
N ARG A 262 -26.95 -145.68 -4.52
CA ARG A 262 -26.19 -146.16 -3.36
C ARG A 262 -26.86 -145.82 -2.02
N ARG A 263 -27.71 -144.79 -2.00
CA ARG A 263 -28.41 -144.32 -0.79
C ARG A 263 -29.64 -145.14 -0.42
N GLU A 264 -30.33 -145.78 -1.37
CA GLU A 264 -31.43 -146.71 -1.04
C GLU A 264 -30.93 -147.92 -0.23
N GLU A 265 -29.72 -148.42 -0.55
CA GLU A 265 -29.09 -149.56 0.13
C GLU A 265 -28.55 -149.22 1.55
N GLU A 266 -28.13 -147.97 1.77
CA GLU A 266 -27.56 -147.52 3.05
C GLU A 266 -28.63 -147.02 4.06
N THR A 267 -29.81 -146.59 3.58
CA THR A 267 -30.90 -146.11 4.46
C THR A 267 -31.53 -147.20 5.32
N GLU A 268 -31.50 -148.47 4.91
CA GLU A 268 -32.00 -149.58 5.73
C GLU A 268 -31.01 -149.96 6.86
N GLN A 269 -29.71 -149.73 6.66
CA GLN A 269 -28.68 -150.09 7.64
C GLN A 269 -28.45 -149.00 8.69
N HIS A 270 -28.65 -147.72 8.35
CA HIS A 270 -28.41 -146.58 9.24
C HIS A 270 -29.50 -146.31 10.30
N ARG A 271 -30.68 -146.91 10.16
CA ARG A 271 -31.77 -146.81 11.14
C ARG A 271 -31.45 -147.55 12.45
N LEU A 272 -30.58 -148.55 12.42
CA LEU A 272 -30.21 -149.37 13.59
C LEU A 272 -29.00 -148.83 14.39
N GLN A 273 -28.22 -147.88 13.86
CA GLN A 273 -26.97 -147.42 14.50
C GLN A 273 -27.05 -146.00 15.10
N SER A 274 -28.11 -145.23 14.79
CA SER A 274 -28.23 -143.82 15.18
C SER A 274 -28.58 -143.57 16.66
N GLU A 275 -28.94 -144.61 17.42
CA GLU A 275 -29.28 -144.48 18.85
C GLU A 275 -28.06 -144.53 19.78
N ALA A 276 -26.90 -145.07 19.34
CA ALA A 276 -25.72 -145.25 20.19
C ALA A 276 -24.67 -144.12 20.13
N LEU A 277 -24.71 -143.22 19.13
CA LEU A 277 -23.61 -142.26 18.86
C LEU A 277 -23.81 -140.84 19.45
N LYS A 278 -24.92 -140.58 20.15
CA LYS A 278 -25.23 -139.23 20.67
C LYS A 278 -24.40 -138.80 21.89
N GLN A 279 -23.61 -139.68 22.51
CA GLN A 279 -22.85 -139.35 23.73
C GLN A 279 -21.36 -139.00 23.53
N ARG A 280 -20.77 -139.18 22.34
CA ARG A 280 -19.33 -138.88 22.10
C ARG A 280 -19.03 -137.46 21.61
N VAL A 281 -20.04 -136.68 21.20
CA VAL A 281 -19.85 -135.37 20.54
C VAL A 281 -19.56 -134.22 21.51
N LEU A 282 -19.76 -134.41 22.82
CA LEU A 282 -19.58 -133.33 23.79
C LEU A 282 -18.11 -133.04 24.16
N ASN A 283 -17.19 -134.00 23.98
CA ASN A 283 -15.79 -133.85 24.41
C ASN A 283 -14.86 -133.17 23.38
N VAL A 284 -15.33 -132.92 22.15
CA VAL A 284 -14.51 -132.28 21.08
C VAL A 284 -14.66 -130.75 21.08
N LYS A 285 -15.77 -130.21 21.60
CA LYS A 285 -16.09 -128.77 21.55
C LYS A 285 -15.22 -127.87 22.43
N GLU A 286 -14.44 -128.42 23.36
CA GLU A 286 -13.56 -127.64 24.23
C GLU A 286 -12.20 -127.32 23.56
N LYS A 287 -11.72 -128.14 22.62
CA LYS A 287 -10.42 -127.91 21.94
C LYS A 287 -10.46 -126.83 20.86
N GLU A 288 -11.63 -126.50 20.30
CA GLU A 288 -11.77 -125.44 19.29
C GLU A 288 -11.76 -124.02 19.86
N ARG A 289 -12.15 -123.83 21.13
CA ARG A 289 -12.25 -122.50 21.75
C ARG A 289 -10.90 -121.79 21.87
N ALA A 290 -9.82 -122.53 22.11
CA ALA A 290 -8.46 -121.97 22.25
C ALA A 290 -7.84 -121.49 20.92
N SER A 291 -8.24 -122.05 19.77
CA SER A 291 -7.72 -121.68 18.44
C SER A 291 -8.33 -120.37 17.91
N ILE A 292 -9.54 -120.03 18.35
CA ILE A 292 -10.28 -118.83 17.92
C ILE A 292 -9.77 -117.57 18.64
N GLU A 293 -9.36 -117.68 19.91
CA GLU A 293 -8.84 -116.54 20.69
C GLU A 293 -7.48 -116.04 20.18
N ALA A 294 -6.58 -116.93 19.74
CA ALA A 294 -5.28 -116.55 19.18
C ALA A 294 -5.38 -115.74 17.87
N LYS A 295 -6.44 -115.94 17.07
CA LYS A 295 -6.67 -115.20 15.82
C LYS A 295 -7.23 -113.79 16.05
N LYS A 296 -7.99 -113.56 17.14
CA LYS A 296 -8.54 -112.24 17.49
C LYS A 296 -7.44 -111.22 17.84
N VAL A 297 -6.45 -111.63 18.62
CA VAL A 297 -5.34 -110.76 19.06
C VAL A 297 -4.48 -110.24 17.89
N LEU A 298 -4.32 -111.04 16.83
CA LEU A 298 -3.60 -110.62 15.62
C LEU A 298 -4.38 -109.61 14.77
N PHE A 299 -5.71 -109.69 14.78
CA PHE A 299 -6.59 -108.77 14.05
C PHE A 299 -6.66 -107.39 14.72
N GLU A 300 -6.75 -107.36 16.06
CA GLU A 300 -6.76 -106.12 16.85
C GLU A 300 -5.46 -105.31 16.70
N LYS A 301 -4.29 -105.99 16.67
CA LYS A 301 -3.00 -105.33 16.43
C LYS A 301 -2.90 -104.69 15.04
N ARG A 302 -3.55 -105.27 14.02
CA ARG A 302 -3.62 -104.68 12.66
C ARG A 302 -4.61 -103.52 12.59
N ALA A 303 -5.77 -103.63 13.23
CA ALA A 303 -6.77 -102.56 13.31
C ALA A 303 -6.20 -101.31 14.01
N ALA A 304 -5.54 -101.48 15.16
CA ALA A 304 -4.92 -100.38 15.91
C ALA A 304 -3.81 -99.64 15.11
N LYS A 305 -3.10 -100.33 14.22
CA LYS A 305 -2.06 -99.72 13.36
C LYS A 305 -2.66 -98.85 12.25
N VAL A 306 -3.83 -99.23 11.72
CA VAL A 306 -4.58 -98.46 10.72
C VAL A 306 -5.21 -97.22 11.37
N GLU A 307 -5.76 -97.38 12.58
CA GLU A 307 -6.38 -96.31 13.34
C GLU A 307 -5.36 -95.21 13.73
N ARG A 308 -4.15 -95.60 14.15
CA ARG A 308 -3.03 -94.65 14.38
C ARG A 308 -2.61 -93.87 13.13
N ARG A 309 -2.77 -94.44 11.93
CA ARG A 309 -2.48 -93.73 10.66
C ARG A 309 -3.59 -92.74 10.30
N ARG A 310 -4.86 -93.11 10.52
CA ARG A 310 -6.01 -92.20 10.34
C ARG A 310 -5.94 -91.02 11.30
N ALA A 311 -5.67 -91.26 12.58
CA ALA A 311 -5.54 -90.19 13.58
C ALA A 311 -4.42 -89.18 13.24
N LYS A 312 -3.28 -89.64 12.70
CA LYS A 312 -2.20 -88.75 12.24
C LYS A 312 -2.58 -87.91 11.01
N PHE A 313 -3.40 -88.44 10.12
CA PHE A 313 -3.86 -87.72 8.94
C PHE A 313 -4.93 -86.68 9.30
N GLU A 314 -5.85 -87.02 10.20
CA GLU A 314 -6.88 -86.10 10.68
C GLU A 314 -6.30 -84.95 11.51
N THR A 315 -5.31 -85.23 12.37
CA THR A 315 -4.60 -84.17 13.12
C THR A 315 -3.82 -83.24 12.19
N ALA A 316 -3.15 -83.76 11.15
CA ALA A 316 -2.48 -82.93 10.15
C ALA A 316 -3.46 -82.06 9.34
N ARG A 317 -4.59 -82.63 8.93
CA ARG A 317 -5.65 -81.91 8.21
C ARG A 317 -6.28 -80.81 9.08
N ASN A 318 -6.54 -81.09 10.36
CA ASN A 318 -7.09 -80.11 11.28
C ASN A 318 -6.10 -78.97 11.59
N ALA A 319 -4.80 -79.25 11.66
CA ALA A 319 -3.77 -78.24 11.83
C ALA A 319 -3.66 -77.30 10.62
N GLU A 320 -3.86 -77.82 9.40
CA GLU A 320 -3.87 -77.02 8.17
C GLU A 320 -5.12 -76.14 8.07
N ILE A 321 -6.29 -76.67 8.46
CA ILE A 321 -7.54 -75.89 8.56
C ILE A 321 -7.40 -74.76 9.60
N GLN A 322 -6.74 -75.01 10.73
CA GLN A 322 -6.48 -73.98 11.75
C GLN A 322 -5.56 -72.88 11.24
N LYS A 323 -4.46 -73.23 10.54
CA LYS A 323 -3.57 -72.23 9.92
C LYS A 323 -4.29 -71.34 8.91
N SER A 324 -5.13 -71.94 8.05
CA SER A 324 -5.98 -71.22 7.09
C SER A 324 -6.94 -70.23 7.77
N LEU A 325 -7.56 -70.63 8.89
CA LEU A 325 -8.42 -69.76 9.69
C LEU A 325 -7.65 -68.61 10.34
N GLU A 326 -6.46 -68.88 10.91
CA GLU A 326 -5.61 -67.84 11.50
C GLU A 326 -5.11 -66.84 10.47
N GLU A 327 -4.73 -67.28 9.27
CA GLU A 327 -4.34 -66.41 8.15
C GLU A 327 -5.50 -65.51 7.71
N SER A 328 -6.71 -66.06 7.60
CA SER A 328 -7.93 -65.30 7.30
C SER A 328 -8.25 -64.26 8.38
N GLN A 329 -8.16 -64.64 9.66
CA GLN A 329 -8.38 -63.71 10.78
C GLN A 329 -7.31 -62.60 10.82
N ASN A 330 -6.04 -62.93 10.54
CA ASN A 330 -4.97 -61.95 10.46
C ASN A 330 -5.13 -61.01 9.26
N HIS A 331 -5.67 -61.49 8.14
CA HIS A 331 -6.02 -60.65 7.00
C HIS A 331 -7.15 -59.68 7.35
N MET A 332 -8.22 -60.15 8.01
CA MET A 332 -9.32 -59.31 8.48
C MET A 332 -8.86 -58.24 9.49
N LYS A 333 -7.96 -58.59 10.43
CA LYS A 333 -7.36 -57.64 11.37
C LYS A 333 -6.54 -56.56 10.64
N LYS A 334 -5.78 -56.92 9.60
CA LYS A 334 -5.03 -55.95 8.77
C LYS A 334 -5.97 -55.01 8.00
N ILE A 335 -7.08 -55.52 7.45
CA ILE A 335 -8.09 -54.71 6.78
C ILE A 335 -8.73 -53.71 7.77
N HIS A 336 -9.13 -54.18 8.95
CA HIS A 336 -9.69 -53.31 9.99
C HIS A 336 -8.69 -52.24 10.47
N ALA A 337 -7.42 -52.60 10.67
CA ALA A 337 -6.38 -51.65 11.05
C ALA A 337 -6.15 -50.58 9.95
N ALA A 338 -6.16 -50.97 8.67
CA ALA A 338 -6.04 -50.05 7.55
C ALA A 338 -7.25 -49.10 7.44
N LEU A 339 -8.46 -49.61 7.62
CA LEU A 339 -9.69 -48.79 7.65
C LEU A 339 -9.67 -47.79 8.81
N LYS A 340 -9.27 -48.22 10.00
CA LYS A 340 -9.17 -47.35 11.17
C LYS A 340 -8.11 -46.25 10.99
N ALA A 341 -6.94 -46.60 10.46
CA ALA A 341 -5.90 -45.62 10.13
C ALA A 341 -6.34 -44.61 9.05
N ASN A 342 -7.15 -45.03 8.08
CA ASN A 342 -7.72 -44.12 7.08
C ASN A 342 -8.78 -43.19 7.69
N SER A 343 -9.64 -43.71 8.57
CA SER A 343 -10.63 -42.90 9.31
C SER A 343 -9.95 -41.84 10.17
N GLU A 344 -8.91 -42.21 10.91
CA GLU A 344 -8.13 -41.27 11.75
C GLU A 344 -7.43 -40.19 10.90
N LYS A 345 -6.87 -40.55 9.74
CA LYS A 345 -6.31 -39.56 8.80
C LYS A 345 -7.36 -38.59 8.28
N TYR A 346 -8.58 -39.06 8.03
CA TYR A 346 -9.68 -38.23 7.56
C TYR A 346 -10.13 -37.24 8.65
N GLU A 347 -10.28 -37.71 9.88
CA GLU A 347 -10.58 -36.87 11.05
C GLU A 347 -9.48 -35.83 11.32
N MET A 348 -8.20 -36.22 11.21
CA MET A 348 -7.07 -35.28 11.34
C MET A 348 -7.08 -34.20 10.25
N ARG A 349 -7.40 -34.56 9.00
CA ARG A 349 -7.56 -33.58 7.90
C ARG A 349 -8.74 -32.64 8.13
N LYS A 350 -9.86 -33.16 8.62
CA LYS A 350 -11.06 -32.38 8.96
C LYS A 350 -10.76 -31.37 10.07
N ARG A 351 -10.08 -31.80 11.14
CA ARG A 351 -9.64 -30.91 12.24
C ARG A 351 -8.67 -29.84 11.74
N ALA A 352 -7.67 -30.22 10.94
CA ALA A 352 -6.70 -29.28 10.38
C ALA A 352 -7.35 -28.24 9.44
N PHE A 353 -8.46 -28.59 8.76
CA PHE A 353 -9.23 -27.66 7.95
C PHE A 353 -10.02 -26.68 8.83
N ALA A 354 -10.72 -27.19 9.85
CA ALA A 354 -11.44 -26.36 10.82
C ALA A 354 -10.50 -25.36 11.55
N ASP A 355 -9.31 -25.81 11.96
CA ASP A 355 -8.30 -24.94 12.58
C ASP A 355 -7.80 -23.84 11.62
N LYS A 356 -7.70 -24.14 10.32
CA LYS A 356 -7.31 -23.15 9.31
C LYS A 356 -8.40 -22.11 9.08
N GLU A 357 -9.66 -22.53 9.00
CA GLU A 357 -10.79 -21.60 8.91
C GLU A 357 -10.87 -20.68 10.13
N LEU A 358 -10.71 -21.24 11.33
CA LEU A 358 -10.76 -20.48 12.58
C LEU A 358 -9.61 -19.46 12.65
N LYS A 359 -8.39 -19.83 12.23
CA LYS A 359 -7.26 -18.90 12.10
C LYS A 359 -7.50 -17.81 11.05
N LEU A 360 -8.15 -18.13 9.93
CA LEU A 360 -8.52 -17.15 8.91
C LEU A 360 -9.54 -16.15 9.44
N GLN A 361 -10.56 -16.62 10.16
CA GLN A 361 -11.56 -15.76 10.81
C GLN A 361 -10.92 -14.87 11.88
N GLN A 362 -10.06 -15.41 12.73
CA GLN A 362 -9.30 -14.62 13.70
C GLN A 362 -8.45 -13.53 13.03
N ARG A 363 -7.76 -13.87 11.94
CA ARG A 363 -6.96 -12.91 11.16
C ARG A 363 -7.82 -11.82 10.52
N GLN A 364 -9.02 -12.15 10.04
CA GLN A 364 -9.97 -11.16 9.52
C GLN A 364 -10.47 -10.21 10.61
N ILE A 365 -10.78 -10.74 11.79
CA ILE A 365 -11.19 -9.95 12.96
C ILE A 365 -10.05 -9.02 13.38
N GLU A 366 -8.81 -9.51 13.44
CA GLU A 366 -7.63 -8.68 13.75
C GLU A 366 -7.41 -7.56 12.71
N LEU A 367 -7.55 -7.86 11.42
CA LEU A 367 -7.46 -6.85 10.36
C LEU A 367 -8.55 -5.78 10.49
N HIS A 368 -9.79 -6.19 10.82
CA HIS A 368 -10.88 -5.24 11.09
C HIS A 368 -10.53 -4.35 12.30
N ARG A 369 -10.04 -4.95 13.40
CA ARG A 369 -9.65 -4.22 14.60
C ARG A 369 -8.48 -3.26 14.34
N GLN A 370 -7.54 -3.61 13.48
CA GLN A 370 -6.45 -2.72 13.06
C GLN A 370 -6.97 -1.55 12.22
N ARG A 371 -7.87 -1.81 11.25
CA ARG A 371 -8.52 -0.76 10.44
C ARG A 371 -9.33 0.20 11.29
N GLU A 372 -10.05 -0.29 12.30
CA GLU A 372 -10.79 0.55 13.25
C GLU A 372 -9.87 1.44 14.07
N ARG A 373 -8.75 0.91 14.57
CA ARG A 373 -7.73 1.71 15.29
C ARG A 373 -7.08 2.76 14.39
N GLU A 374 -6.83 2.45 13.13
CA GLU A 374 -6.33 3.43 12.15
C GLU A 374 -7.36 4.51 11.86
N ALA A 375 -8.63 4.13 11.65
CA ALA A 375 -9.71 5.08 11.44
C ALA A 375 -9.90 6.00 12.66
N GLN A 376 -9.78 5.48 13.89
CA GLN A 376 -9.79 6.28 15.11
C GLN A 376 -8.61 7.26 15.17
N ARG A 377 -7.38 6.80 14.88
CA ARG A 377 -6.20 7.67 14.82
C ARG A 377 -6.34 8.78 13.78
N ILE A 378 -6.89 8.48 12.61
CA ILE A 378 -7.17 9.48 11.57
C ILE A 378 -8.19 10.51 12.08
N LYS A 379 -9.30 10.06 12.68
CA LYS A 379 -10.31 10.97 13.25
C LYS A 379 -9.75 11.86 14.38
N GLU A 380 -8.91 11.30 15.25
CA GLU A 380 -8.24 12.08 16.30
C GLU A 380 -7.26 13.09 15.70
N HIS A 381 -6.50 12.70 14.69
CA HIS A 381 -5.57 13.61 14.01
C HIS A 381 -6.32 14.73 13.28
N GLU A 382 -7.43 14.44 12.60
CA GLU A 382 -8.30 15.45 12.00
C GLU A 382 -8.89 16.39 13.05
N ARG A 383 -9.31 15.85 14.21
CA ARG A 383 -9.80 16.67 15.32
C ARG A 383 -8.72 17.61 15.84
N MET A 384 -7.50 17.12 16.02
CA MET A 384 -6.34 17.93 16.41
C MET A 384 -6.07 19.03 15.38
N GLN A 385 -6.01 18.72 14.09
CA GLN A 385 -5.82 19.72 13.03
C GLN A 385 -6.92 20.79 13.00
N ARG A 386 -8.17 20.41 13.28
CA ARG A 386 -9.27 21.39 13.40
C ARG A 386 -9.07 22.31 14.60
N MET A 387 -8.65 21.77 15.74
CA MET A 387 -8.34 22.57 16.93
C MET A 387 -7.17 23.53 16.66
N ASP A 388 -6.10 23.06 16.02
CA ASP A 388 -4.95 23.89 15.65
C ASP A 388 -5.34 25.03 14.70
N ARG A 389 -6.24 24.76 13.73
CA ARG A 389 -6.78 25.80 12.83
C ARG A 389 -7.61 26.83 13.59
N ILE A 390 -8.48 26.38 14.49
CA ILE A 390 -9.29 27.29 15.32
C ILE A 390 -8.37 28.15 16.21
N GLU A 391 -7.36 27.55 16.82
CA GLU A 391 -6.41 28.28 17.66
C GLU A 391 -5.58 29.27 16.84
N ALA A 392 -5.16 28.90 15.62
CA ALA A 392 -4.48 29.82 14.70
C ALA A 392 -5.36 31.01 14.32
N ILE A 393 -6.64 30.78 14.02
CA ILE A 393 -7.62 31.84 13.76
C ILE A 393 -7.77 32.74 14.99
N GLN A 394 -7.90 32.17 16.19
CA GLN A 394 -7.99 32.94 17.43
C GLN A 394 -6.72 33.74 17.74
N ARG A 395 -5.53 33.21 17.41
CA ARG A 395 -4.27 33.96 17.52
C ARG A 395 -4.24 35.14 16.54
N GLN A 396 -4.70 34.95 15.31
CA GLN A 396 -4.82 36.03 14.33
C GLN A 396 -5.83 37.10 14.77
N GLN A 397 -7.00 36.69 15.28
CA GLN A 397 -7.99 37.60 15.84
C GLN A 397 -7.41 38.40 17.01
N ARG A 398 -6.76 37.76 17.98
CA ARG A 398 -6.09 38.47 19.09
C ARG A 398 -5.02 39.46 18.60
N ALA A 399 -4.23 39.08 17.60
CA ALA A 399 -3.23 39.97 17.02
C ALA A 399 -3.87 41.16 16.29
N HIS A 400 -4.98 40.93 15.60
CA HIS A 400 -5.76 41.96 14.93
C HIS A 400 -6.41 42.91 15.95
N ASP A 401 -7.07 42.38 16.99
CA ASP A 401 -7.70 43.16 18.05
C ASP A 401 -6.67 44.03 18.79
N TYR A 402 -5.47 43.49 19.04
CA TYR A 402 -4.36 44.27 19.60
C TYR A 402 -3.94 45.42 18.68
N LYS A 403 -3.85 45.20 17.37
CA LYS A 403 -3.53 46.26 16.39
C LYS A 403 -4.65 47.31 16.34
N CYS A 404 -5.91 46.91 16.30
CA CYS A 404 -7.05 47.83 16.35
C CYS A 404 -7.03 48.66 17.63
N LYS A 405 -6.76 48.04 18.78
CA LYS A 405 -6.62 48.76 20.06
C LYS A 405 -5.46 49.76 20.02
N LYS A 406 -4.31 49.40 19.44
CA LYS A 406 -3.18 50.32 19.26
C LYS A 406 -3.52 51.51 18.37
N VAL A 407 -4.22 51.27 17.27
CA VAL A 407 -4.71 52.36 16.38
C VAL A 407 -5.70 53.24 17.13
N GLN A 408 -6.61 52.66 17.91
CA GLN A 408 -7.55 53.43 18.73
C GLN A 408 -6.82 54.29 19.78
N GLU A 409 -5.81 53.74 20.48
CA GLU A 409 -4.97 54.48 21.41
C GLU A 409 -4.26 55.67 20.73
N GLN A 410 -3.81 55.50 19.48
CA GLN A 410 -3.22 56.58 18.68
C GLN A 410 -4.25 57.65 18.32
N ILE A 411 -5.42 57.26 17.82
CA ILE A 411 -6.52 58.18 17.50
C ILE A 411 -6.93 58.97 18.75
N ASP A 412 -7.06 58.31 19.90
CA ASP A 412 -7.41 58.97 21.15
C ASP A 412 -6.32 59.95 21.62
N ALA A 413 -5.04 59.61 21.42
CA ALA A 413 -3.93 60.51 21.71
C ALA A 413 -3.92 61.74 20.79
N GLU A 414 -4.12 61.56 19.49
CA GLU A 414 -4.26 62.64 18.51
C GLU A 414 -5.47 63.53 18.79
N ASN A 415 -6.59 62.92 19.18
CA ASN A 415 -7.80 63.65 19.61
C ASN A 415 -7.52 64.51 20.83
N LYS A 416 -6.80 63.99 21.85
CA LYS A 416 -6.38 64.79 23.02
C LYS A 416 -5.47 65.97 22.64
N ILE A 417 -4.56 65.77 21.70
CA ILE A 417 -3.71 66.87 21.18
C ILE A 417 -4.59 67.91 20.48
N THR A 418 -5.53 67.46 19.66
CA THR A 418 -6.48 68.32 18.94
C THR A 418 -7.38 69.11 19.89
N GLU A 419 -7.88 68.47 20.96
CA GLU A 419 -8.65 69.13 22.03
C GLU A 419 -7.83 70.20 22.73
N ARG A 420 -6.58 69.90 23.12
CA ARG A 420 -5.67 70.92 23.70
C ARG A 420 -5.43 72.10 22.75
N MET A 421 -5.32 71.83 21.44
CA MET A 421 -5.17 72.89 20.43
C MET A 421 -6.44 73.73 20.30
N LYS A 422 -7.63 73.10 20.34
CA LYS A 422 -8.92 73.80 20.38
C LYS A 422 -9.04 74.67 21.63
N GLU A 423 -8.68 74.16 22.80
CA GLU A 423 -8.68 74.93 24.05
C GLU A 423 -7.72 76.13 23.99
N LYS A 424 -6.50 75.95 23.47
CA LYS A 424 -5.56 77.05 23.24
C LYS A 424 -6.13 78.09 22.28
N ALA A 425 -6.77 77.66 21.19
CA ALA A 425 -7.42 78.58 20.25
C ALA A 425 -8.55 79.37 20.91
N VAL A 426 -9.39 78.72 21.73
CA VAL A 426 -10.45 79.38 22.50
C VAL A 426 -9.87 80.40 23.47
N LYS A 427 -8.77 80.07 24.18
CA LYS A 427 -8.07 81.01 25.08
C LYS A 427 -7.53 82.22 24.32
N ILE A 428 -6.87 82.02 23.17
CA ILE A 428 -6.36 83.11 22.33
C ILE A 428 -7.51 84.00 21.83
N ILE A 429 -8.63 83.42 21.43
CA ILE A 429 -9.82 84.19 21.02
C ILE A 429 -10.37 85.00 22.21
N ALA A 430 -10.46 84.41 23.41
CA ALA A 430 -10.89 85.10 24.61
C ALA A 430 -9.95 86.24 25.00
N GLU A 431 -8.62 86.03 24.92
CA GLU A 431 -7.61 87.07 25.14
C GLU A 431 -7.72 88.20 24.12
N ARG A 432 -7.88 87.88 22.83
CA ARG A 432 -8.11 88.87 21.78
C ARG A 432 -9.38 89.69 22.03
N ARG A 433 -10.47 89.05 22.47
CA ARG A 433 -11.72 89.73 22.84
C ARG A 433 -11.51 90.65 24.05
N ARG A 434 -10.78 90.19 25.06
CA ARG A 434 -10.42 91.00 26.23
C ARG A 434 -9.59 92.22 25.83
N LEU A 435 -8.52 92.03 25.06
CA LEU A 435 -7.69 93.11 24.55
C LEU A 435 -8.48 94.10 23.69
N ALA A 436 -9.41 93.62 22.86
CA ALA A 436 -10.28 94.48 22.07
C ALA A 436 -11.23 95.31 22.96
N MET A 437 -11.79 94.73 24.02
CA MET A 437 -12.62 95.45 24.99
C MET A 437 -11.81 96.45 25.81
N ASP A 438 -10.59 96.10 26.23
CA ASP A 438 -9.69 97.00 26.95
C ASP A 438 -9.24 98.16 26.05
N ALA A 439 -8.92 97.90 24.78
CA ALA A 439 -8.63 98.93 23.79
C ALA A 439 -9.85 99.84 23.52
N ARG A 440 -11.06 99.29 23.50
CA ARG A 440 -12.30 100.06 23.39
C ARG A 440 -12.51 100.95 24.63
N ARG A 441 -12.31 100.43 25.84
CA ARG A 441 -12.35 101.22 27.09
C ARG A 441 -11.31 102.32 27.10
N GLN A 442 -10.08 102.04 26.66
CA GLN A 442 -9.04 103.05 26.53
C GLN A 442 -9.46 104.13 25.54
N LYS A 443 -10.02 103.76 24.39
CA LYS A 443 -10.55 104.71 23.41
C LYS A 443 -11.69 105.56 23.98
N GLU A 444 -12.64 104.97 24.71
CA GLU A 444 -13.74 105.68 25.37
C GLU A 444 -13.20 106.64 26.45
N ASN A 445 -12.24 106.21 27.29
CA ASN A 445 -11.56 107.06 28.26
C ASN A 445 -10.80 108.22 27.59
N LEU A 446 -10.11 107.97 26.47
CA LEU A 446 -9.46 109.02 25.67
C LEU A 446 -10.50 109.97 25.07
N SER A 447 -11.63 109.45 24.56
CA SER A 447 -12.73 110.26 24.05
C SER A 447 -13.29 111.17 25.13
N HIS A 448 -13.57 110.65 26.33
CA HIS A 448 -14.04 111.44 27.47
C HIS A 448 -13.02 112.48 27.93
N LYS A 449 -11.72 112.16 27.94
CA LYS A 449 -10.67 113.15 28.21
C LYS A 449 -10.65 114.26 27.16
N VAL A 450 -10.74 113.91 25.87
CA VAL A 450 -10.82 114.89 24.77
C VAL A 450 -12.09 115.73 24.87
N GLU A 451 -13.23 115.13 25.20
CA GLU A 451 -14.50 115.82 25.44
C GLU A 451 -14.44 116.76 26.65
N ALA A 452 -13.80 116.35 27.74
CA ALA A 452 -13.57 117.19 28.92
C ALA A 452 -12.69 118.41 28.58
N ILE A 453 -11.60 118.21 27.83
CA ILE A 453 -10.73 119.30 27.33
C ILE A 453 -11.52 120.25 26.40
N LYS A 454 -12.39 119.70 25.54
CA LYS A 454 -13.28 120.50 24.68
C LYS A 454 -14.30 121.31 25.50
N MET A 455 -14.95 120.70 26.49
CA MET A 455 -15.93 121.37 27.37
C MET A 455 -15.28 122.42 28.28
N ALA A 456 -14.03 122.23 28.68
CA ALA A 456 -13.24 123.22 29.42
C ALA A 456 -12.79 124.42 28.56
N GLY A 457 -13.14 124.46 27.27
CA GLY A 457 -12.84 125.59 26.37
C GLY A 457 -11.36 125.75 25.99
N GLN A 458 -10.49 124.81 26.40
CA GLN A 458 -9.04 124.83 26.14
C GLN A 458 -8.65 123.91 24.98
N PHE A 459 -9.45 123.89 23.91
CA PHE A 459 -9.16 123.08 22.74
C PHE A 459 -8.03 123.70 21.90
N ASN A 460 -6.78 123.53 22.36
CA ASN A 460 -5.56 123.92 21.65
C ASN A 460 -4.76 122.63 21.32
N PRO A 461 -4.36 122.40 20.05
CA PRO A 461 -3.63 121.19 19.64
C PRO A 461 -2.34 120.94 20.43
N GLN A 462 -1.70 121.98 20.96
CA GLN A 462 -0.50 121.85 21.79
C GLN A 462 -0.80 121.29 23.19
N THR A 463 -1.97 121.59 23.76
CA THR A 463 -2.39 121.08 25.09
C THR A 463 -2.73 119.58 25.02
N LEU A 464 -3.40 119.15 23.95
CA LEU A 464 -3.70 117.72 23.70
C LEU A 464 -2.42 116.89 23.59
N MET A 465 -1.41 117.38 22.87
CA MET A 465 -0.13 116.67 22.75
C MET A 465 0.62 116.56 24.10
N ARG A 466 0.51 117.58 24.96
CA ARG A 466 1.16 117.59 26.28
C ARG A 466 0.51 116.61 27.25
N GLU A 467 -0.82 116.54 27.30
CA GLU A 467 -1.54 115.64 28.19
C GLU A 467 -1.51 114.16 27.76
N PHE A 468 -1.41 113.89 26.46
CA PHE A 468 -1.30 112.53 25.93
C PHE A 468 0.16 112.07 25.69
N GLY A 469 1.16 112.90 26.00
CA GLY A 469 2.58 112.55 25.88
C GLY A 469 3.06 112.28 24.44
N LEU A 470 2.38 112.86 23.44
CA LEU A 470 2.67 112.63 22.02
C LEU A 470 3.74 113.62 21.53
N LYS A 471 4.85 113.12 20.98
CA LYS A 471 5.87 113.93 20.29
C LYS A 471 5.40 114.28 18.87
N MET A 472 5.68 115.50 18.41
CA MET A 472 5.40 115.92 17.02
C MET A 472 6.06 114.96 16.03
N PRO A 473 5.35 114.47 15.01
CA PRO A 473 5.98 113.73 13.93
C PRO A 473 6.93 114.68 13.18
N GLU A 474 8.23 114.38 13.20
CA GLU A 474 9.21 115.02 12.33
C GLU A 474 8.82 114.76 10.87
N LYS A 475 8.93 115.78 10.02
CA LYS A 475 8.61 115.71 8.60
C LYS A 475 9.55 114.72 7.92
N ILE A 476 9.10 113.49 7.74
CA ILE A 476 9.78 112.51 6.89
C ILE A 476 9.42 112.87 5.44
N GLU A 477 10.42 113.33 4.71
CA GLU A 477 10.37 113.53 3.26
C GLU A 477 10.02 112.21 2.56
N LYS A 478 9.02 112.25 1.69
CA LYS A 478 8.60 111.11 0.88
C LYS A 478 9.67 110.83 -0.20
N PRO A 479 10.23 109.62 -0.32
CA PRO A 479 10.87 109.21 -1.56
C PRO A 479 9.81 108.74 -2.58
N LEU A 480 10.20 108.92 -3.84
CA LEU A 480 9.37 108.87 -5.03
C LEU A 480 8.84 107.47 -5.37
N ARG A 481 7.71 107.51 -6.10
CA ARG A 481 7.08 106.44 -6.85
C ARG A 481 8.07 105.71 -7.78
N HIS A 482 8.04 104.38 -7.78
CA HIS A 482 8.42 103.58 -8.94
C HIS A 482 7.27 102.65 -9.36
N ALA A 483 7.15 102.51 -10.68
CA ALA A 483 6.04 101.92 -11.42
C ALA A 483 6.03 100.38 -11.37
N PRO A 484 4.88 99.71 -11.64
CA PRO A 484 4.74 98.27 -11.53
C PRO A 484 5.20 97.57 -12.82
N LEU A 485 5.94 96.46 -12.68
CA LEU A 485 6.15 95.48 -13.74
C LEU A 485 5.54 94.13 -13.36
N HIS A 486 4.91 93.55 -14.37
CA HIS A 486 3.98 92.43 -14.34
C HIS A 486 4.60 91.06 -14.00
N HIS A 487 3.77 90.23 -13.34
CA HIS A 487 3.66 88.76 -13.38
C HIS A 487 4.95 87.91 -13.17
N ILE A 488 4.95 86.89 -12.30
CA ILE A 488 4.48 85.52 -12.63
C ILE A 488 4.37 84.67 -11.34
N LYS A 489 3.42 83.73 -11.40
CA LYS A 489 2.95 82.71 -10.46
C LYS A 489 4.06 82.00 -9.66
N THR A 490 3.90 81.93 -8.34
CA THR A 490 4.60 80.97 -7.46
C THR A 490 3.62 79.93 -6.94
N THR A 491 3.95 78.66 -7.20
CA THR A 491 3.32 77.48 -6.62
C THR A 491 3.72 77.37 -5.14
N VAL A 492 2.71 77.34 -4.27
CA VAL A 492 2.90 77.13 -2.83
C VAL A 492 3.25 75.66 -2.61
N LYS A 493 4.50 75.41 -2.23
CA LYS A 493 4.90 74.17 -1.55
C LYS A 493 4.15 74.07 -0.24
N ILE A 494 3.36 73.01 -0.09
CA ILE A 494 2.90 72.51 1.20
C ILE A 494 4.15 71.90 1.85
N SER A 495 4.69 72.61 2.84
CA SER A 495 5.67 72.05 3.76
C SER A 495 4.95 71.03 4.63
N GLU A 496 5.26 69.75 4.41
CA GLU A 496 5.05 68.69 5.40
C GLU A 496 5.73 69.10 6.73
N PRO A 497 5.11 68.84 7.89
CA PRO A 497 5.75 69.05 9.17
C PRO A 497 6.91 68.08 9.33
N GLY A 498 8.10 68.62 9.59
CA GLY A 498 9.27 67.86 9.98
C GLY A 498 8.99 67.07 11.25
N TYR A 499 9.20 65.77 11.16
CA TYR A 499 9.44 64.91 12.31
C TYR A 499 10.84 65.27 12.85
N GLU A 500 10.89 65.95 13.99
CA GLU A 500 12.09 66.00 14.81
C GLU A 500 12.22 64.63 15.49
N GLU A 501 13.18 63.82 15.03
CA GLU A 501 13.73 62.72 15.80
C GLU A 501 14.44 63.32 17.00
N SER A 502 13.81 63.25 18.18
CA SER A 502 14.48 63.44 19.45
C SER A 502 15.30 62.20 19.74
N ASP A 503 16.62 62.35 19.67
CA ASP A 503 17.61 61.46 20.28
C ASP A 503 17.35 61.37 21.79
N GLU A 504 16.78 60.26 22.25
CA GLU A 504 16.90 59.81 23.64
C GLU A 504 17.54 58.43 23.70
N GLU A 505 18.65 58.40 24.43
CA GLU A 505 19.51 57.29 24.78
C GLU A 505 18.74 56.06 25.30
N ILE A 506 18.85 54.94 24.59
CA ILE A 506 18.73 53.62 25.21
C ILE A 506 20.02 52.85 24.96
N SER A 507 20.84 52.86 26.01
CA SER A 507 21.98 51.98 26.29
C SER A 507 21.83 50.58 25.68
N GLN A 508 22.66 50.25 24.70
CA GLN A 508 22.95 48.86 24.33
C GLN A 508 24.24 48.41 25.02
N PRO A 509 24.28 47.23 25.68
CA PRO A 509 25.52 46.71 26.20
C PRO A 509 26.35 46.12 25.06
N THR A 510 27.55 46.67 24.94
CA THR A 510 28.66 46.12 24.16
C THR A 510 29.00 44.70 24.62
N ARG A 511 29.12 43.74 23.68
CA ARG A 511 29.89 42.52 23.94
C ARG A 511 30.92 42.27 22.85
N ARG A 512 32.16 42.56 23.27
CA ARG A 512 33.44 42.25 22.65
C ARG A 512 33.56 40.76 22.30
N ARG A 513 34.23 40.52 21.16
CA ARG A 513 34.97 39.29 20.87
C ARG A 513 36.11 39.15 21.89
N HIS A 514 36.23 37.97 22.50
CA HIS A 514 37.52 37.40 22.91
C HIS A 514 37.48 35.89 22.73
N LEU A 515 38.51 35.38 22.05
CA LEU A 515 38.86 33.97 21.92
C LEU A 515 39.32 33.41 23.27
N ALA A 516 38.83 32.22 23.65
CA ALA A 516 39.59 31.22 24.41
C ALA A 516 38.91 29.83 24.35
N ARG A 517 39.59 28.91 23.66
CA ARG A 517 39.73 27.46 23.91
C ARG A 517 39.12 26.91 25.22
N LEU A 518 38.32 25.83 25.12
CA LEU A 518 38.61 24.48 25.69
C LEU A 518 37.41 23.51 25.56
N LYS A 519 37.67 22.39 24.86
CA LYS A 519 37.27 20.98 25.09
C LYS A 519 35.79 20.55 25.17
N HIS A 520 35.47 19.62 24.25
CA HIS A 520 34.57 18.45 24.31
C HIS A 520 33.32 18.48 25.21
N ASN A 521 32.14 18.34 24.61
CA ASN A 521 31.38 17.08 24.69
C ASN A 521 30.20 17.04 23.70
N SER A 522 29.97 15.83 23.21
CA SER A 522 29.01 15.37 22.23
C SER A 522 27.55 15.53 22.64
N SER A 523 26.69 15.99 21.72
CA SER A 523 25.38 15.36 21.45
C SER A 523 24.72 16.01 20.23
N THR A 524 24.38 15.16 19.27
CA THR A 524 23.75 15.41 17.96
C THR A 524 22.22 15.51 18.05
N VAL A 525 21.61 16.57 17.51
CA VAL A 525 20.23 16.61 16.93
C VAL A 525 20.19 17.81 15.96
N ALA A 526 20.37 17.66 14.65
CA ALA A 526 19.39 17.29 13.61
C ALA A 526 18.24 18.30 13.41
N VAL A 527 18.44 19.22 12.45
CA VAL A 527 17.44 20.13 11.86
C VAL A 527 16.73 19.39 10.72
N GLN A 528 15.39 19.34 10.76
CA GLN A 528 14.55 18.83 9.68
C GLN A 528 14.20 19.95 8.69
N SER A 529 14.52 19.71 7.42
CA SER A 529 14.06 20.46 6.25
C SER A 529 12.83 19.78 5.62
N SER A 530 11.90 20.60 5.12
CA SER A 530 10.65 20.26 4.43
C SER A 530 10.83 19.43 3.14
N PRO A 531 9.77 18.76 2.65
CA PRO A 531 9.89 17.52 1.88
C PRO A 531 9.88 17.71 0.35
N LYS A 532 10.72 16.92 -0.32
CA LYS A 532 10.65 16.62 -1.76
C LYS A 532 9.74 15.40 -1.98
N VAL A 533 8.88 15.53 -2.98
CA VAL A 533 8.06 14.49 -3.60
C VAL A 533 8.95 13.35 -4.09
N VAL A 534 8.77 12.13 -3.55
CA VAL A 534 9.33 10.89 -4.10
C VAL A 534 8.31 9.76 -3.95
N LEU A 535 7.95 9.18 -5.09
CA LEU A 535 7.33 7.86 -5.24
C LEU A 535 8.21 6.78 -4.62
N ARG A 536 7.69 5.97 -3.69
CA ARG A 536 8.20 4.62 -3.32
C ARG A 536 7.05 3.85 -2.66
N THR A 537 6.48 2.83 -3.29
CA THR A 537 6.89 1.41 -3.25
C THR A 537 7.25 0.89 -1.85
N SER A 538 6.37 -0.01 -1.41
CA SER A 538 6.49 -1.12 -0.44
C SER A 538 7.79 -1.35 0.34
N SER A 539 7.54 -1.70 1.60
CA SER A 539 8.28 -2.66 2.45
C SER A 539 9.44 -2.13 3.28
N SER A 540 9.20 -2.04 4.59
CA SER A 540 10.16 -2.42 5.64
C SER A 540 9.50 -2.25 7.02
N ALA A 541 8.81 -3.29 7.47
CA ALA A 541 8.50 -3.48 8.88
C ALA A 541 8.51 -4.98 9.15
N ASN A 542 9.66 -5.48 9.58
CA ASN A 542 9.81 -6.53 10.60
C ASN A 542 11.29 -6.88 10.73
N LEU A 543 11.95 -6.19 11.65
CA LEU A 543 13.26 -6.57 12.20
C LEU A 543 13.09 -6.59 13.72
N LYS A 544 12.48 -7.68 14.20
CA LYS A 544 12.64 -8.24 15.55
C LYS A 544 11.76 -9.49 15.63
N ILE A 545 12.43 -10.62 15.70
CA ILE A 545 12.04 -11.99 16.09
C ILE A 545 12.71 -12.90 15.06
N MET A 546 13.85 -13.48 15.44
CA MET A 546 14.32 -14.81 15.03
C MET A 546 15.75 -15.00 15.56
N GLN A 547 15.85 -15.35 16.85
CA GLN A 547 16.80 -16.37 17.26
C GLN A 547 16.00 -17.67 17.30
N HIS A 548 16.56 -18.74 16.71
CA HIS A 548 16.01 -20.09 16.53
C HIS A 548 15.13 -20.33 15.30
N SER A 549 15.77 -20.62 14.17
CA SER A 549 15.63 -21.91 13.48
C SER A 549 16.54 -21.93 12.24
N GLN A 550 17.59 -22.76 12.28
CA GLN A 550 18.34 -23.12 11.09
C GLN A 550 17.48 -24.07 10.25
N SER A 551 16.93 -23.57 9.15
CA SER A 551 16.61 -24.40 7.98
C SER A 551 16.63 -23.52 6.74
N ALA A 552 17.66 -23.70 5.90
CA ALA A 552 17.79 -23.02 4.63
C ALA A 552 16.58 -23.29 3.73
N PRO A 553 16.02 -22.27 3.05
CA PRO A 553 14.97 -22.50 2.06
C PRO A 553 15.58 -23.24 0.85
N LYS A 554 15.03 -24.40 0.50
CA LYS A 554 15.32 -25.08 -0.77
C LYS A 554 14.73 -24.25 -1.92
N ILE A 555 15.57 -23.41 -2.52
CA ILE A 555 15.27 -22.75 -3.79
C ILE A 555 15.34 -23.84 -4.88
N GLY A 556 14.23 -24.07 -5.57
CA GLY A 556 14.20 -24.98 -6.73
C GLY A 556 15.06 -24.45 -7.89
N PRO A 557 15.40 -25.29 -8.89
CA PRO A 557 16.22 -24.87 -10.01
C PRO A 557 15.56 -23.69 -10.75
N ILE A 558 16.28 -22.58 -10.85
CA ILE A 558 15.89 -21.43 -11.66
C ILE A 558 15.84 -21.87 -13.13
N SER A 559 14.75 -21.56 -13.82
CA SER A 559 14.63 -21.85 -15.25
C SER A 559 15.69 -21.07 -16.03
N GLU A 560 16.14 -21.62 -17.16
CA GLU A 560 17.15 -21.01 -18.02
C GLU A 560 16.78 -19.58 -18.46
N THR A 561 15.47 -19.32 -18.61
CA THR A 561 14.90 -17.99 -18.89
C THR A 561 14.99 -17.02 -17.71
N GLY A 562 14.87 -17.51 -16.47
CA GLY A 562 15.07 -16.71 -15.26
C GLY A 562 16.53 -16.32 -15.08
N TYR A 563 17.45 -17.20 -15.47
CA TYR A 563 18.89 -16.93 -15.43
C TYR A 563 19.33 -15.90 -16.49
N LYS A 564 18.80 -15.96 -17.72
CA LYS A 564 19.05 -14.94 -18.75
C LYS A 564 18.63 -13.53 -18.29
N ARG A 565 17.46 -13.40 -17.66
CA ARG A 565 17.01 -12.11 -17.11
C ARG A 565 17.91 -11.60 -15.98
N LEU A 566 18.44 -12.50 -15.15
CA LEU A 566 19.37 -12.14 -14.05
C LEU A 566 20.70 -11.60 -14.58
N ILE A 567 21.19 -12.14 -15.69
CA ILE A 567 22.39 -11.63 -16.39
C ILE A 567 22.10 -10.29 -17.06
N GLU A 568 20.97 -10.16 -17.76
CA GLU A 568 20.58 -8.92 -18.45
C GLU A 568 20.34 -7.75 -17.47
N CYS A 569 19.92 -8.04 -16.23
CA CYS A 569 19.73 -7.03 -15.20
C CYS A 569 21.00 -6.62 -14.45
N GLY A 570 22.18 -7.15 -14.78
CA GLY A 570 23.46 -6.71 -14.21
C GLY A 570 23.73 -7.12 -12.75
N TYR A 571 22.96 -8.08 -12.21
CA TYR A 571 23.07 -8.52 -10.81
C TYR A 571 23.93 -9.78 -10.61
N ALA A 572 24.62 -10.27 -11.63
CA ALA A 572 25.34 -11.54 -11.59
C ALA A 572 26.86 -11.35 -11.69
N TYR A 573 27.50 -10.85 -10.64
CA TYR A 573 28.97 -10.87 -10.55
C TYR A 573 29.55 -11.64 -9.35
N ASP A 574 28.74 -12.07 -8.37
CA ASP A 574 29.24 -12.79 -7.19
C ASP A 574 28.44 -14.08 -6.86
N VAL A 575 28.16 -14.92 -7.85
CA VAL A 575 27.66 -16.28 -7.58
C VAL A 575 28.79 -17.27 -7.81
N ASP A 576 29.28 -17.88 -6.73
CA ASP A 576 30.27 -18.96 -6.77
C ASP A 576 29.71 -20.16 -7.55
N MET A 577 30.35 -20.48 -8.68
CA MET A 577 29.91 -21.50 -9.65
C MET A 577 30.52 -22.89 -9.40
N SER A 578 31.20 -23.09 -8.26
CA SER A 578 31.88 -24.35 -7.92
C SER A 578 30.96 -25.57 -7.70
N TRP A 579 29.64 -25.36 -7.62
CA TRP A 579 28.62 -26.42 -7.46
C TRP A 579 27.97 -26.88 -8.77
N LEU A 580 28.28 -26.27 -9.91
CA LEU A 580 27.87 -26.77 -11.23
C LEU A 580 28.70 -28.01 -11.58
N ARG A 581 28.06 -29.17 -11.50
CA ARG A 581 28.63 -30.45 -11.97
C ARG A 581 29.12 -30.27 -13.41
N LYS A 582 30.41 -30.56 -13.63
CA LYS A 582 31.03 -30.65 -14.96
C LYS A 582 30.14 -31.47 -15.89
N PRO A 583 29.90 -31.03 -17.15
CA PRO A 583 29.12 -31.79 -18.10
C PRO A 583 29.78 -33.15 -18.34
N VAL A 584 29.08 -34.21 -17.98
CA VAL A 584 29.46 -35.59 -18.31
C VAL A 584 29.45 -35.69 -19.83
N ARG A 585 30.62 -36.05 -20.40
CA ARG A 585 30.75 -36.36 -21.82
C ARG A 585 29.69 -37.41 -22.17
N LYS A 586 28.77 -37.07 -23.07
CA LYS A 586 27.84 -38.03 -23.66
C LYS A 586 28.67 -39.12 -24.34
N ALA A 587 28.47 -40.36 -23.90
CA ALA A 587 28.90 -41.52 -24.66
C ALA A 587 28.22 -41.50 -26.04
N PRO A 588 28.90 -41.96 -27.11
CA PRO A 588 28.32 -42.01 -28.43
C PRO A 588 27.08 -42.91 -28.44
N ILE A 589 26.05 -42.41 -29.11
CA ILE A 589 24.83 -43.12 -29.47
C ILE A 589 25.26 -44.29 -30.36
N CYS A 590 25.06 -45.52 -29.90
CA CYS A 590 25.08 -46.69 -30.77
C CYS A 590 23.69 -46.82 -31.41
N ASP A 591 23.69 -46.88 -32.74
CA ASP A 591 22.53 -47.10 -33.60
C ASP A 591 21.86 -48.46 -33.33
N PRO A 592 20.54 -48.61 -33.54
CA PRO A 592 19.80 -49.84 -33.23
C PRO A 592 19.67 -50.85 -34.38
N ASP A 593 20.51 -50.81 -35.42
CA ASP A 593 20.32 -51.60 -36.66
C ASP A 593 21.29 -52.78 -36.88
N GLU A 594 22.03 -53.25 -35.86
CA GLU A 594 22.83 -54.47 -35.98
C GLU A 594 22.61 -55.43 -34.81
N LEU A 595 21.49 -56.17 -34.82
CA LEU A 595 21.29 -57.35 -33.95
C LEU A 595 20.43 -58.42 -34.67
N GLU A 596 20.81 -58.77 -35.90
CA GLU A 596 20.51 -60.08 -36.47
C GLU A 596 21.75 -60.96 -36.45
N GLY A 597 21.63 -62.12 -35.82
CA GLY A 597 22.66 -63.16 -35.84
C GLY A 597 23.35 -63.31 -34.50
N PHE A 598 22.78 -64.14 -33.62
CA PHE A 598 23.51 -65.17 -32.85
C PHE A 598 22.49 -65.94 -32.00
N ARG A 599 21.63 -66.72 -32.68
CA ARG A 599 21.02 -67.92 -32.12
C ARG A 599 21.74 -69.10 -32.74
N THR A 600 22.44 -69.88 -31.92
CA THR A 600 22.36 -71.34 -31.79
C THR A 600 23.60 -71.85 -31.08
N GLN A 601 23.45 -72.99 -30.41
CA GLN A 601 24.47 -73.75 -29.68
C GLN A 601 24.69 -73.31 -28.23
N ASN A 602 23.87 -73.87 -27.34
CA ASN A 602 24.40 -74.64 -26.23
C ASN A 602 23.29 -75.48 -25.59
N ASN A 603 23.24 -76.74 -26.03
CA ASN A 603 22.47 -77.79 -25.40
C ASN A 603 23.36 -79.03 -25.33
N ARG A 604 23.41 -79.64 -24.13
CA ARG A 604 23.98 -80.95 -23.78
C ARG A 604 25.49 -81.03 -23.54
N LYS A 605 25.86 -81.26 -22.27
CA LYS A 605 26.38 -82.55 -21.75
C LYS A 605 26.90 -82.35 -20.32
N TYR A 606 26.12 -82.81 -19.32
CA TYR A 606 26.70 -83.33 -18.08
C TYR A 606 26.40 -84.82 -18.03
N LYS A 607 27.46 -85.61 -18.01
CA LYS A 607 27.47 -87.05 -17.76
C LYS A 607 27.65 -87.30 -16.25
N PRO A 608 27.26 -88.50 -15.76
CA PRO A 608 27.29 -88.90 -14.35
C PRO A 608 28.61 -89.59 -13.96
N TYR A 609 28.89 -89.71 -12.66
CA TYR A 609 29.65 -90.75 -11.91
C TYR A 609 29.55 -90.30 -10.42
N ILE A 610 29.20 -91.09 -9.40
CA ILE A 610 29.46 -92.49 -9.03
C ILE A 610 28.17 -93.16 -8.56
#